data_AF-A0A8B9QUD6-F1
#
_entry.id   AF-A0A8B9QUD6-F1
#
_cell.length_a   1.000
_cell.length_b   1.000
_cell.length_c   1.000
_cell.angle_alpha   90.00
_cell.angle_beta   90.00
_cell.angle_gamma   90.00
#
_symmetry.space_group_name_H-M   'P 1'
#
loop_
_entity.id
_entity.type
_entity.pdbx_description
1 polymer ?
#
loop_
_entity_poly.entity_id
_entity_poly.type
_entity_poly.pdbx_seq_one_letter_code
_entity_poly.pdbx_strand_id
1 'polypeptide(L)'
;MAGPGGGGAERGGGGRGVVISDNWPGYSLDLFTYPQHYYGDLEYVLIPHGIIVDRTERLAKDIMQDIGDNDIVVLCVLKGGYKFCADLVEHIKNLSRNSERFISMKVDFVRLKSYHGVLLLSIYFLQICLLPSLPSSCLNPTINFSSNS
;
A
#
# COMPACT_ATOMS: atom_id res chain seq x y z
N MET A 1 18.58 -17.00 -42.53
CA MET A 1 19.22 -15.85 -41.85
C MET A 1 18.11 -14.88 -41.49
N ALA A 2 17.96 -14.57 -40.19
CA ALA A 2 16.92 -13.74 -39.51
C ALA A 2 15.47 -14.23 -39.68
N GLY A 3 14.65 -14.56 -38.69
CA GLY A 3 14.64 -14.39 -37.22
C GLY A 3 13.19 -14.02 -36.83
N PRO A 4 12.51 -14.67 -35.85
CA PRO A 4 11.14 -14.33 -35.48
C PRO A 4 11.14 -13.14 -34.50
N GLY A 5 10.50 -12.04 -34.88
CA GLY A 5 10.29 -10.88 -33.99
C GLY A 5 9.10 -11.13 -33.07
N GLY A 6 9.38 -11.51 -31.82
CA GLY A 6 8.39 -11.59 -30.75
C GLY A 6 7.83 -10.21 -30.43
N GLY A 7 6.51 -10.06 -30.59
CA GLY A 7 5.77 -8.96 -29.99
C GLY A 7 5.72 -9.18 -28.48
N GLY A 8 6.67 -8.57 -27.77
CA GLY A 8 6.62 -8.48 -26.32
C GLY A 8 5.33 -7.79 -25.90
N ALA A 9 4.49 -8.49 -25.14
CA ALA A 9 3.38 -7.89 -24.45
C ALA A 9 3.92 -6.77 -23.56
N GLU A 10 3.61 -5.52 -23.89
CA GLU A 10 3.70 -4.40 -22.97
C GLU A 10 2.83 -4.75 -21.76
N ARG A 11 3.48 -5.21 -20.69
CA ARG A 11 2.83 -5.42 -19.39
C ARG A 11 2.38 -4.05 -18.90
N GLY A 12 1.09 -3.99 -18.55
CA GLY A 12 0.31 -2.77 -18.34
C GLY A 12 1.03 -1.72 -17.49
N GLY A 13 0.92 -0.47 -17.93
CA GLY A 13 1.49 0.66 -17.23
C GLY A 13 1.03 0.68 -15.78
N GLY A 14 2.00 0.63 -14.86
CA GLY A 14 1.77 0.88 -13.45
C GLY A 14 1.15 2.26 -13.28
N GLY A 15 -0.18 2.29 -13.16
CA GLY A 15 -0.92 3.51 -13.00
C GLY A 15 -0.38 4.26 -11.80
N ARG A 16 0.13 5.47 -12.01
CA ARG A 16 0.47 6.37 -10.91
C ARG A 16 -0.72 6.38 -9.96
N GLY A 17 -0.45 6.20 -8.65
CA GLY A 17 -1.47 6.24 -7.61
C GLY A 17 -2.24 7.57 -7.61
N VAL A 18 -3.13 7.78 -6.65
CA VAL A 18 -3.80 9.07 -6.51
C VAL A 18 -2.75 10.15 -6.26
N VAL A 19 -2.64 11.11 -7.17
CA VAL A 19 -1.69 12.22 -7.07
C VAL A 19 -2.36 13.33 -6.27
N ILE A 20 -1.76 13.68 -5.14
CA ILE A 20 -2.17 14.82 -4.31
C ILE A 20 -1.10 15.89 -4.50
N SER A 21 -1.50 17.07 -4.96
CA SER A 21 -0.58 18.20 -5.15
C SER A 21 -0.17 18.81 -3.80
N ASP A 22 1.04 19.36 -3.71
CA ASP A 22 1.53 20.02 -2.49
C ASP A 22 0.66 21.22 -2.05
N ASN A 23 -0.03 21.85 -3.02
CA ASN A 23 -0.95 22.97 -2.78
C ASN A 23 -2.40 22.52 -2.49
N TRP A 24 -2.64 21.23 -2.22
CA TRP A 24 -3.98 20.72 -1.94
C TRP A 24 -4.46 21.20 -0.55
N PRO A 25 -5.57 21.97 -0.47
CA PRO A 25 -6.02 22.56 0.79
C PRO A 25 -6.74 21.57 1.71
N GLY A 26 -6.99 20.33 1.27
CA GLY A 26 -7.81 19.38 2.01
C GLY A 26 -9.31 19.68 1.93
N TYR A 27 -10.10 18.86 2.62
CA TYR A 27 -11.54 19.07 2.76
C TYR A 27 -11.87 19.62 4.16
N SER A 28 -12.87 20.50 4.24
CA SER A 28 -13.38 21.01 5.53
C SER A 28 -13.92 19.86 6.39
N LEU A 29 -13.66 19.93 7.70
CA LEU A 29 -14.14 18.97 8.69
C LEU A 29 -15.66 18.97 8.82
N ASP A 30 -16.31 20.10 8.55
CA ASP A 30 -17.77 20.26 8.65
C ASP A 30 -18.55 19.38 7.66
N LEU A 31 -17.87 18.86 6.64
CA LEU A 31 -18.44 17.99 5.62
C LEU A 31 -18.45 16.51 6.04
N PHE A 32 -17.82 16.15 7.16
CA PHE A 32 -17.63 14.76 7.59
C PHE A 32 -18.04 14.54 9.03
N THR A 33 -18.38 13.29 9.33
CA THR A 33 -18.52 12.81 10.70
C THR A 33 -17.19 12.22 11.18
N TYR A 34 -16.74 12.64 12.35
CA TYR A 34 -15.53 12.12 12.99
C TYR A 34 -15.67 12.09 14.52
N PRO A 35 -14.83 11.32 15.24
CA PRO A 35 -14.98 11.15 16.67
C PRO A 35 -14.85 12.48 17.43
N GLN A 36 -15.77 12.71 18.37
CA GLN A 36 -15.89 14.00 19.06
C GLN A 36 -14.66 14.37 19.90
N HIS A 37 -13.91 13.39 20.39
CA HIS A 37 -12.71 13.63 21.18
C HIS A 37 -11.52 14.18 20.37
N TYR A 38 -11.67 14.34 19.04
CA TYR A 38 -10.69 15.02 18.18
C TYR A 38 -11.16 16.41 17.73
N TYR A 39 -12.26 16.94 18.28
CA TYR A 39 -12.69 18.31 17.96
C TYR A 39 -11.62 19.32 18.39
N GLY A 40 -11.15 20.14 17.45
CA GLY A 40 -10.09 21.12 17.68
C GLY A 40 -8.66 20.59 17.46
N ASP A 41 -8.47 19.28 17.34
CA ASP A 41 -7.15 18.66 17.14
C ASP A 41 -6.81 18.42 15.65
N LEU A 42 -7.81 18.56 14.77
CA LEU A 42 -7.69 18.37 13.32
C LEU A 42 -7.92 19.70 12.60
N GLU A 43 -7.19 19.93 11.52
CA GLU A 43 -7.30 21.15 10.70
C GLU A 43 -8.18 20.91 9.46
N TYR A 44 -7.94 19.82 8.73
CA TYR A 44 -8.68 19.44 7.52
C TYR A 44 -8.58 17.93 7.29
N VAL A 45 -9.45 17.38 6.43
CA VAL A 45 -9.36 16.00 5.95
C VAL A 45 -8.49 15.96 4.70
N LEU A 46 -7.34 15.28 4.74
CA LEU A 46 -6.47 15.15 3.56
C LEU A 46 -7.07 14.17 2.53
N ILE A 47 -7.47 12.98 2.99
CA ILE A 47 -8.05 11.92 2.15
C ILE A 47 -9.27 11.34 2.87
N PRO A 48 -10.49 11.49 2.32
CA PRO A 48 -11.70 10.89 2.85
C PRO A 48 -11.64 9.36 2.84
N HIS A 49 -12.30 8.73 3.81
CA HIS A 49 -12.35 7.26 3.93
C HIS A 49 -12.85 6.57 2.66
N GLY A 50 -13.89 7.12 2.01
CA GLY A 50 -14.43 6.55 0.77
C GLY A 50 -13.40 6.45 -0.36
N ILE A 51 -12.56 7.48 -0.53
CA ILE A 51 -11.50 7.48 -1.55
C ILE A 51 -10.46 6.39 -1.24
N ILE A 52 -10.13 6.18 0.04
CA ILE A 52 -9.18 5.13 0.47
C ILE A 52 -9.74 3.75 0.12
N VAL A 53 -11.02 3.49 0.43
CA VAL A 53 -11.69 2.22 0.14
C VAL A 53 -11.74 1.97 -1.37
N ASP A 54 -12.20 2.95 -2.16
CA ASP A 54 -12.28 2.85 -3.63
C ASP A 54 -10.91 2.53 -4.26
N ARG A 55 -9.85 3.16 -3.76
CA ARG A 55 -8.49 2.89 -4.23
C ARG A 55 -7.98 1.54 -3.78
N THR A 56 -8.31 1.10 -2.58
CA THR A 56 -7.93 -0.21 -2.06
C THR A 56 -8.61 -1.32 -2.85
N GLU A 57 -9.88 -1.14 -3.23
CA GLU A 57 -10.59 -2.07 -4.11
C GLU A 57 -9.91 -2.19 -5.49
N ARG A 58 -9.51 -1.07 -6.10
CA ARG A 58 -8.78 -1.08 -7.37
C ARG A 58 -7.42 -1.76 -7.24
N LEU A 59 -6.67 -1.44 -6.17
CA LEU A 59 -5.39 -2.10 -5.88
C LEU A 59 -5.55 -3.62 -5.71
N ALA A 60 -6.62 -4.08 -5.07
CA ALA A 60 -6.90 -5.51 -4.95
C ALA A 60 -7.09 -6.19 -6.32
N LYS A 61 -7.82 -5.53 -7.24
CA LYS A 61 -8.03 -6.02 -8.61
C LYS A 61 -6.71 -6.08 -9.39
N ASP A 62 -5.91 -5.02 -9.31
CA ASP A 62 -4.60 -4.94 -9.96
C ASP A 62 -3.67 -6.05 -9.46
N ILE A 63 -3.58 -6.25 -8.14
CA ILE A 63 -2.78 -7.32 -7.53
C ILE A 63 -3.25 -8.70 -7.98
N MET A 64 -4.56 -8.96 -8.00
CA MET A 64 -5.09 -10.26 -8.44
C MET A 64 -4.84 -10.52 -9.93
N GLN A 65 -4.89 -9.47 -10.75
CA GLN A 65 -4.57 -9.57 -12.17
C GLN A 65 -3.08 -9.88 -12.40
N ASP A 66 -2.21 -9.26 -11.61
CA ASP A 66 -0.75 -9.42 -11.73
C ASP A 66 -0.25 -10.77 -11.19
N ILE A 67 -0.82 -11.25 -10.08
CA ILE A 67 -0.41 -12.49 -9.43
C ILE A 67 -1.01 -13.73 -10.11
N GLY A 68 -2.22 -13.63 -10.67
CA GLY A 68 -2.93 -14.78 -11.24
C GLY A 68 -3.37 -15.80 -10.19
N ASP A 69 -3.21 -17.09 -10.47
CA ASP A 69 -3.69 -18.21 -9.62
C ASP A 69 -2.65 -18.69 -8.59
N ASN A 70 -1.64 -17.88 -8.29
CA ASN A 70 -0.58 -18.24 -7.36
C ASN A 70 -0.98 -17.95 -5.90
N ASP A 71 -0.57 -18.80 -4.97
CA ASP A 71 -0.73 -18.55 -3.54
C ASP A 71 0.02 -17.29 -3.11
N ILE A 72 -0.60 -16.51 -2.21
CA ILE A 72 -0.06 -15.23 -1.74
C ILE A 72 0.12 -15.18 -0.23
N VAL A 73 1.19 -14.51 0.19
CA VAL A 73 1.43 -14.15 1.58
C VAL A 73 1.43 -12.63 1.70
N VAL A 74 0.51 -12.11 2.50
CA VAL A 74 0.37 -10.68 2.78
C VAL A 74 1.13 -10.36 4.07
N LEU A 75 2.21 -9.60 3.96
CA LEU A 75 3.01 -9.18 5.12
C LEU A 75 2.56 -7.80 5.60
N CYS A 76 1.81 -7.74 6.71
CA CYS A 76 1.33 -6.51 7.31
C CYS A 76 2.38 -5.87 8.22
N VAL A 77 2.79 -4.64 7.91
CA VAL A 77 3.71 -3.85 8.75
C VAL A 77 2.94 -3.11 9.84
N LEU A 78 3.19 -3.48 11.10
CA LEU A 78 2.58 -2.87 12.28
C LEU A 78 3.37 -1.63 12.76
N LYS A 79 2.71 -0.67 13.42
CA LYS A 79 1.28 -0.65 13.79
C LYS A 79 0.38 0.04 12.76
N GLY A 80 0.89 0.91 11.91
CA GLY A 80 0.06 1.77 11.04
C GLY A 80 -0.63 1.05 9.88
N GLY A 81 -0.08 -0.07 9.40
CA GLY A 81 -0.59 -0.77 8.22
C GLY A 81 -1.80 -1.68 8.45
N TYR A 82 -2.22 -1.90 9.71
CA TYR A 82 -3.21 -2.94 10.03
C TYR A 82 -4.56 -2.71 9.35
N LYS A 83 -5.04 -1.46 9.33
CA LYS A 83 -6.35 -1.13 8.75
C LYS A 83 -6.35 -1.31 7.24
N PHE A 84 -5.35 -0.72 6.56
CA PHE A 84 -5.18 -0.90 5.11
C PHE A 84 -5.02 -2.38 4.73
N CYS A 85 -4.22 -3.13 5.49
CA CYS A 85 -4.04 -4.55 5.21
C CYS A 85 -5.34 -5.34 5.40
N ALA A 86 -6.13 -5.04 6.43
CA ALA A 86 -7.42 -5.68 6.65
C ALA A 86 -8.37 -5.41 5.48
N ASP A 87 -8.52 -4.14 5.09
CA ASP A 87 -9.37 -3.72 3.97
C ASP A 87 -8.92 -4.39 2.66
N LEU A 88 -7.62 -4.40 2.36
CA LEU A 88 -7.06 -5.02 1.17
C LEU A 88 -7.31 -6.54 1.12
N VAL A 89 -7.04 -7.24 2.23
CA VAL A 89 -7.27 -8.69 2.36
C VAL A 89 -8.75 -9.02 2.17
N GLU A 90 -9.65 -8.20 2.71
CA GLU A 90 -11.09 -8.36 2.52
C GLU A 90 -11.49 -8.20 1.05
N HIS A 91 -11.00 -7.16 0.37
CA HIS A 91 -11.29 -6.97 -1.06
C HIS A 91 -10.77 -8.13 -1.92
N ILE A 92 -9.54 -8.61 -1.69
CA ILE A 92 -9.00 -9.76 -2.43
C ILE A 92 -9.81 -11.04 -2.14
N LYS A 93 -10.18 -11.30 -0.88
CA LYS A 93 -11.04 -12.44 -0.53
C LYS A 93 -12.40 -12.37 -1.21
N ASN A 94 -12.99 -11.19 -1.28
CA ASN A 94 -14.27 -10.98 -1.95
C ASN A 94 -14.14 -11.25 -3.45
N LEU A 95 -13.08 -10.76 -4.10
CA LEU A 95 -12.83 -11.03 -5.51
C LEU A 95 -12.58 -12.52 -5.78
N SER A 96 -11.80 -13.22 -4.94
CA SER A 96 -11.55 -14.65 -5.11
C SER A 96 -12.84 -15.47 -4.98
N ARG A 97 -13.71 -15.16 -3.99
CA ARG A 97 -15.02 -15.85 -3.82
C ARG A 97 -15.99 -15.64 -4.97
N ASN A 98 -15.93 -14.49 -5.63
CA ASN A 98 -16.80 -14.15 -6.76
C ASN A 98 -16.21 -14.59 -8.11
N SER A 99 -15.04 -15.24 -8.10
CA SER A 99 -14.37 -15.75 -9.28
C SER A 99 -14.24 -17.27 -9.19
N GLU A 100 -14.08 -17.95 -10.33
CA GLU A 100 -13.74 -19.38 -10.35
C GLU A 100 -12.27 -19.65 -9.92
N ARG A 101 -11.51 -18.59 -9.59
CA ARG A 101 -10.11 -18.63 -9.19
C ARG A 101 -9.98 -18.63 -7.68
N PHE A 102 -9.54 -19.75 -7.14
CA PHE A 102 -9.26 -19.91 -5.72
C PHE A 102 -7.79 -19.59 -5.44
N ILE A 103 -7.53 -18.50 -4.73
CA ILE A 103 -6.18 -18.12 -4.30
C ILE A 103 -6.06 -18.39 -2.80
N SER A 104 -5.09 -19.23 -2.39
CA SER A 104 -4.77 -19.39 -0.98
C SER A 104 -4.05 -18.15 -0.47
N MET A 105 -4.59 -17.52 0.56
CA MET A 105 -4.03 -16.30 1.13
C MET A 105 -3.66 -16.51 2.60
N LYS A 106 -2.40 -16.24 2.93
CA LYS A 106 -1.90 -16.14 4.31
C LYS A 106 -1.57 -14.70 4.64
N VAL A 107 -1.70 -14.34 5.92
CA VAL A 107 -1.37 -13.00 6.41
C VAL A 107 -0.37 -13.15 7.56
N ASP A 108 0.78 -12.50 7.45
CA ASP A 108 1.81 -12.44 8.48
C ASP A 108 2.00 -11.00 8.95
N PHE A 109 2.47 -10.84 10.18
CA PHE A 109 2.64 -9.52 10.80
C PHE A 109 4.09 -9.29 11.18
N VAL A 110 4.65 -8.15 10.78
CA VAL A 110 5.99 -7.72 11.18
C VAL A 110 5.93 -6.38 11.89
N ARG A 111 6.66 -6.27 13.01
CA ARG A 111 6.83 -5.00 13.72
C ARG A 111 8.27 -4.54 13.56
N LEU A 112 8.46 -3.46 12.80
CA LEU A 112 9.79 -2.88 12.61
C LEU A 112 10.14 -1.96 13.79
N LYS A 113 11.39 -2.07 14.27
CA LYS A 113 12.02 -1.13 15.20
C LYS A 113 13.32 -0.67 14.55
N SER A 114 13.50 0.63 14.31
CA SER A 114 14.81 1.20 13.98
C SER A 114 15.50 1.69 15.27
N TYR A 115 16.82 1.59 15.26
CA TYR A 115 17.67 1.48 16.44
C TYR A 115 18.37 2.79 16.86
N HIS A 116 17.98 3.94 16.32
CA HIS A 116 18.39 5.24 16.86
C HIS A 116 17.13 6.03 17.22
N GLY A 117 17.17 6.76 18.34
CA GLY A 117 16.02 7.36 19.06
C GLY A 117 15.12 8.34 18.31
N VAL A 118 15.19 8.34 16.97
CA VAL A 118 14.34 9.04 16.01
C VAL A 118 13.97 8.04 14.89
N LEU A 119 13.17 7.04 15.24
CA LEU A 119 12.44 6.20 14.28
C LEU A 119 11.28 6.94 13.60
N LEU A 120 11.09 8.25 13.87
CA LEU A 120 10.26 9.16 13.08
C LEU A 120 10.63 9.12 11.59
N LEU A 121 11.86 8.68 11.26
CA LEU A 121 12.31 8.42 9.91
C LEU A 121 11.72 7.18 9.22
N SER A 122 10.98 6.28 9.90
CA SER A 122 10.28 5.21 9.16
C SER A 122 9.10 5.76 8.34
N ILE A 123 8.55 6.93 8.69
CA ILE A 123 7.58 7.64 7.84
C ILE A 123 8.28 8.19 6.58
N TYR A 124 9.61 8.40 6.62
CA TYR A 124 10.40 8.70 5.42
C TYR A 124 10.58 7.47 4.49
N PHE A 125 10.12 6.27 4.87
CA PHE A 125 10.00 5.15 3.92
C PHE A 125 8.81 5.34 2.96
N LEU A 126 7.78 6.09 3.38
CA LEU A 126 6.79 6.64 2.46
C LEU A 126 7.45 7.66 1.51
N GLN A 127 8.50 8.36 1.96
CA GLN A 127 9.28 9.31 1.15
C GLN A 127 10.15 8.63 0.05
N ILE A 128 10.57 7.36 0.19
CA ILE A 128 11.46 6.68 -0.80
C ILE A 128 10.70 5.99 -1.95
N CYS A 129 9.48 5.48 -1.72
CA CYS A 129 8.61 5.08 -2.85
C CYS A 129 8.11 6.28 -3.67
N LEU A 130 8.39 7.51 -3.20
CA LEU A 130 8.02 8.80 -3.80
C LEU A 130 9.15 9.45 -4.63
N LEU A 131 10.26 8.78 -4.93
CA LEU A 131 11.34 9.35 -5.77
C LEU A 131 11.65 8.50 -7.01
N PRO A 132 11.16 8.89 -8.21
CA PRO A 132 11.87 8.59 -9.43
C PRO A 132 13.08 9.55 -9.48
N SER A 133 14.29 8.97 -9.43
CA SER A 133 15.63 9.59 -9.53
C SER A 133 16.35 9.99 -8.22
N LEU A 134 17.17 9.07 -7.67
CA LEU A 134 18.41 9.39 -6.95
C LEU A 134 19.47 8.29 -7.19
N PRO A 135 20.76 8.66 -7.34
CA PRO A 135 21.84 7.75 -7.68
C PRO A 135 22.31 6.82 -6.53
N SER A 136 22.83 5.67 -6.95
CA SER A 136 23.02 4.40 -6.22
C SER A 136 24.23 4.33 -5.27
N SER A 137 24.33 5.16 -4.23
CA SER A 137 25.44 5.04 -3.25
C SER A 137 25.05 4.85 -1.79
N CYS A 138 23.78 4.91 -1.41
CA CYS A 138 23.42 4.88 0.01
C CYS A 138 22.17 4.03 0.24
N LEU A 139 22.34 2.75 0.63
CA LEU A 139 21.53 2.06 1.64
C LEU A 139 21.87 0.56 1.65
N ASN A 140 22.70 0.16 2.61
CA ASN A 140 22.73 -1.22 3.11
C ASN A 140 22.01 -1.23 4.46
N PRO A 141 20.76 -1.70 4.57
CA PRO A 141 20.16 -2.04 5.84
C PRO A 141 20.13 -3.57 6.03
N THR A 142 20.91 -4.05 7.00
CA THR A 142 20.80 -5.42 7.51
C THR A 142 19.48 -5.55 8.28
N ILE A 143 18.50 -6.24 7.71
CA ILE A 143 17.21 -6.54 8.33
C ILE A 143 17.40 -7.78 9.22
N ASN A 144 17.28 -7.63 10.54
CA ASN A 144 17.16 -8.77 11.45
C ASN A 144 15.67 -9.06 11.70
N PHE A 145 15.21 -10.23 11.24
CA PHE A 145 13.90 -10.78 11.56
C PHE A 145 13.92 -11.31 13.00
N SER A 146 13.09 -10.73 13.86
CA SER A 146 12.75 -11.34 15.15
C SER A 146 11.34 -11.90 15.05
N SER A 147 11.24 -13.18 14.70
CA SER A 147 10.02 -13.97 14.90
C SER A 147 9.90 -14.23 16.40
N ASN A 148 8.77 -13.87 17.02
CA ASN A 148 8.41 -14.40 18.33
C ASN A 148 7.38 -15.49 18.12
N SER A 149 7.76 -16.69 18.56
CA SER A 149 6.97 -17.90 18.71
C SER A 149 5.77 -17.73 19.64
#